data_AF-A0A4Q2XYY2-F1
#
_entry.id   AF-A0A4Q2XYY2-F1
#
_cell.length_a   1.000
_cell.length_b   1.000
_cell.length_c   1.000
_cell.angle_alpha   90.00
_cell.angle_beta   90.00
_cell.angle_gamma   90.00
#
_symmetry.space_group_name_H-M   'P 1'
#
loop_
_entity.id
_entity.type
_entity.pdbx_description
1 polymer ?
#
loop_
_entity_poly.entity_id
_entity_poly.type
_entity_poly.pdbx_seq_one_letter_code
_entity_poly.pdbx_strand_id
1 'polypeptide(L)'
;MKTLTSFDSPEEAYLFRSFLASHGIGSVVLDECVAQWFWTYRIATGGVRVVLEDESDSEDAEMIKDQYLAALSPEPEQEVVGWPIVVVLTLFMGVPMPIFGKRRAIRKSDAA
;
A
#
# COMPACT_ATOMS: atom_id res chain seq x y z
N MET A 1 -14.50 17.78 -12.78
CA MET A 1 -14.02 17.13 -11.55
C MET A 1 -14.12 15.63 -11.72
N LYS A 2 -12.97 14.95 -11.86
CA LYS A 2 -12.89 13.49 -12.06
C LYS A 2 -12.28 12.83 -10.83
N THR A 3 -12.93 11.78 -10.32
CA THR A 3 -12.37 10.98 -9.20
C THR A 3 -11.23 10.12 -9.73
N LEU A 4 -10.06 10.22 -9.11
CA LEU A 4 -8.87 9.48 -9.52
C LEU A 4 -8.74 8.14 -8.80
N THR A 5 -8.92 8.17 -7.48
CA THR A 5 -8.87 6.98 -6.60
C THR A 5 -9.53 7.28 -5.25
N SER A 6 -9.74 6.24 -4.45
CA SER A 6 -10.27 6.32 -3.09
C SER A 6 -9.37 5.58 -2.10
N PHE A 7 -9.25 6.12 -0.89
CA PHE A 7 -8.45 5.54 0.18
C PHE A 7 -9.31 5.24 1.41
N ASP A 8 -8.86 4.25 2.19
CA ASP A 8 -9.52 3.85 3.42
C ASP A 8 -9.30 4.83 4.57
N SER A 9 -8.20 5.59 4.52
CA SER A 9 -7.82 6.56 5.53
C SER A 9 -7.66 7.95 4.93
N PRO A 10 -8.08 9.03 5.64
CA PRO A 10 -7.85 10.39 5.17
C PRO A 10 -6.36 10.72 5.07
N GLU A 11 -5.52 10.13 5.92
CA GLU A 11 -4.07 10.32 5.90
C GLU A 11 -3.45 9.88 4.56
N GLU A 12 -3.81 8.70 4.06
CA GLU A 12 -3.36 8.22 2.74
C GLU A 12 -3.84 9.12 1.61
N ALA A 13 -5.08 9.60 1.68
CA ALA A 13 -5.63 10.52 0.70
C ALA A 13 -4.85 11.85 0.66
N TYR A 14 -4.48 12.40 1.82
CA TYR A 14 -3.66 13.60 1.91
C TYR A 14 -2.22 13.39 1.46
N LEU A 15 -1.61 12.24 1.76
CA LEU A 15 -0.29 11.86 1.26
C LEU A 15 -0.30 11.82 -0.27
N PHE A 16 -1.29 11.13 -0.85
CA PHE A 16 -1.42 11.05 -2.29
C PHE A 16 -1.71 12.41 -2.94
N ARG A 17 -2.55 13.25 -2.35
CA ARG A 17 -2.75 14.64 -2.79
C ARG A 17 -1.45 15.43 -2.79
N SER A 18 -0.64 15.31 -1.74
CA SER A 18 0.65 16.01 -1.65
C SER A 18 1.63 15.52 -2.73
N PHE A 19 1.57 14.24 -3.07
CA PHE A 19 2.35 13.64 -4.15
C PHE A 19 1.90 14.14 -5.54
N LEU A 20 0.60 14.25 -5.78
CA LEU A 20 0.08 14.87 -7.01
C LEU A 20 0.50 16.35 -7.11
N ALA A 21 0.41 17.08 -6.00
CA ALA A 21 0.83 18.49 -5.94
C ALA A 21 2.33 18.67 -6.24
N SER A 22 3.19 17.74 -5.81
CA SER A 22 4.63 17.81 -6.15
C SER A 22 4.92 17.60 -7.64
N HIS A 23 3.98 17.00 -8.37
CA HIS A 23 4.03 16.84 -9.83
C HIS A 23 3.27 17.95 -10.58
N GLY A 24 2.79 18.97 -9.86
CA GLY A 24 2.08 20.12 -10.44
C GLY A 24 0.59 19.85 -10.69
N ILE A 25 0.03 18.73 -10.24
CA ILE A 25 -1.38 18.38 -10.47
C ILE A 25 -2.24 18.84 -9.30
N GLY A 26 -3.23 19.70 -9.60
CA GLY A 26 -4.22 20.18 -8.63
C GLY A 26 -5.23 19.10 -8.27
N SER A 27 -5.42 18.85 -6.97
CA SER A 27 -6.39 17.86 -6.48
C SER A 27 -6.99 18.24 -5.13
N VAL A 28 -8.21 17.74 -4.89
CA VAL A 28 -9.02 17.97 -3.69
C VAL A 28 -9.40 16.63 -3.07
N VAL A 29 -9.37 16.56 -1.74
CA VAL A 29 -9.86 15.42 -0.96
C VAL A 29 -11.33 15.65 -0.63
N LEU A 30 -12.18 14.64 -0.86
CA LEU A 30 -13.62 14.68 -0.59
C LEU A 30 -14.04 13.53 0.34
N ASP A 31 -15.17 13.74 1.01
CA ASP A 31 -15.89 12.77 1.83
C ASP A 31 -15.19 12.32 3.11
N GLU A 32 -14.17 13.05 3.58
CA GLU A 32 -13.41 12.75 4.81
C GLU A 32 -14.33 12.54 6.03
N CYS A 33 -15.15 13.54 6.34
CA CYS A 33 -16.08 13.46 7.46
C CYS A 33 -17.14 12.37 7.22
N VAL A 34 -17.74 12.33 6.04
CA VAL A 34 -18.89 11.45 5.76
C VAL A 34 -18.48 9.98 5.81
N ALA A 35 -17.34 9.63 5.21
CA ALA A 35 -16.80 8.26 5.23
C ALA A 35 -16.42 7.81 6.65
N GLN A 36 -15.98 8.74 7.53
CA GLN A 36 -15.64 8.42 8.91
C GLN A 36 -16.87 8.14 9.77
N TRP A 37 -17.95 8.91 9.61
CA TRP A 37 -19.16 8.76 10.42
C TRP A 37 -20.10 7.66 9.90
N PHE A 38 -20.13 7.42 8.59
CA PHE A 38 -21.08 6.53 7.95
C PHE A 38 -20.39 5.37 7.24
N TRP A 39 -20.25 4.25 7.96
CA TRP A 39 -19.65 3.02 7.44
C TRP A 39 -20.24 2.55 6.10
N THR A 40 -21.57 2.55 5.97
CA THR A 40 -22.25 2.13 4.72
C THR A 40 -21.91 3.05 3.55
N TYR A 41 -21.74 4.35 3.80
CA TYR A 41 -21.31 5.31 2.79
C TYR A 41 -19.86 5.05 2.35
N ARG A 42 -18.97 4.80 3.31
CA ARG A 42 -17.57 4.43 3.04
C ARG A 42 -17.48 3.18 2.15
N ILE A 43 -18.26 2.14 2.43
CA ILE A 43 -18.29 0.93 1.58
C ILE A 43 -18.76 1.28 0.16
N ALA A 44 -19.82 2.09 0.03
CA ALA A 44 -20.39 2.41 -1.28
C ALA A 44 -19.48 3.30 -2.14
N THR A 45 -18.66 4.15 -1.53
CA THR A 45 -17.79 5.10 -2.21
C THR A 45 -16.34 4.65 -2.33
N GLY A 46 -15.96 3.58 -1.64
CA GLY A 46 -14.56 3.15 -1.52
C GLY A 46 -13.75 3.98 -0.53
N GLY A 47 -14.38 4.87 0.23
CA GLY A 47 -13.75 5.69 1.26
C GLY A 47 -13.56 7.15 0.89
N VAL A 48 -12.42 7.70 1.30
CA VAL A 48 -12.06 9.11 1.08
C VAL A 48 -11.56 9.27 -0.34
N ARG A 49 -12.20 10.14 -1.13
CA ARG A 49 -11.93 10.26 -2.57
C ARG A 49 -10.94 11.38 -2.84
N VAL A 50 -10.00 11.15 -3.76
CA VAL A 50 -9.13 12.20 -4.31
C VAL A 50 -9.60 12.53 -5.73
N VAL A 51 -9.93 13.80 -5.94
CA VAL A 51 -10.56 14.30 -7.17
C VAL A 51 -9.68 15.37 -7.79
N LEU A 52 -9.56 15.33 -9.12
CA LEU A 52 -8.82 16.34 -9.87
C LEU A 52 -9.60 17.65 -9.97
N GLU A 53 -8.88 18.76 -9.84
CA GLU A 53 -9.44 20.11 -10.04
C GLU A 53 -9.73 20.35 -11.53
N ASP A 54 -8.79 20.00 -12.41
CA ASP A 54 -8.94 20.05 -13.87
C ASP A 54 -9.02 18.64 -14.47
N GLU A 55 -9.90 18.44 -15.45
CA GLU A 55 -10.03 17.18 -16.18
C GLU A 55 -8.98 17.01 -17.28
N SER A 56 -8.34 18.10 -17.74
CA SER A 56 -7.25 18.05 -18.73
C SER A 56 -6.09 17.17 -18.27
N ASP A 57 -5.82 17.17 -16.97
CA ASP A 57 -4.65 16.52 -16.37
C ASP A 57 -4.92 15.03 -16.07
N SER A 58 -6.06 14.50 -16.51
CA SER A 58 -6.52 13.19 -16.07
C SER A 58 -5.65 12.03 -16.55
N GLU A 59 -5.05 12.14 -17.73
CA GLU A 59 -4.16 11.10 -18.28
C GLU A 59 -2.83 11.06 -17.52
N ASP A 60 -2.22 12.22 -17.29
CA ASP A 60 -1.00 12.36 -16.49
C ASP A 60 -1.21 11.94 -15.04
N ALA A 61 -2.34 12.32 -14.45
CA ALA A 61 -2.71 11.94 -13.10
C ALA A 61 -2.88 10.42 -12.94
N GLU A 62 -3.47 9.74 -13.93
CA GLU A 62 -3.60 8.28 -13.91
C GLU A 62 -2.23 7.59 -13.96
N MET A 63 -1.32 8.09 -14.80
CA MET A 63 0.06 7.57 -14.86
C MET A 63 0.81 7.76 -13.53
N ILE A 64 0.70 8.94 -12.92
CA ILE A 64 1.36 9.25 -11.63
C ILE A 64 0.74 8.42 -10.50
N LYS A 65 -0.58 8.21 -10.52
CA LYS A 65 -1.28 7.31 -9.59
C LYS A 65 -0.71 5.89 -9.67
N ASP A 66 -0.53 5.35 -10.86
CA ASP A 66 0.01 4.00 -11.04
C ASP A 66 1.46 3.91 -10.55
N GLN A 67 2.28 4.93 -10.79
CA GLN A 67 3.64 5.01 -10.24
C GLN A 67 3.65 5.04 -8.71
N TYR A 68 2.76 5.83 -8.10
CA TYR A 68 2.62 5.92 -6.66
C TYR A 68 2.24 4.56 -6.04
N LEU A 69 1.24 3.89 -6.61
CA LEU A 69 0.78 2.58 -6.13
C LEU A 69 1.82 1.48 -6.34
N ALA A 70 2.57 1.53 -7.44
CA ALA A 70 3.70 0.64 -7.66
C ALA A 70 4.81 0.83 -6.61
N ALA A 71 5.08 2.08 -6.21
CA ALA A 71 6.05 2.38 -5.16
C ALA A 71 5.59 1.97 -3.75
N LEU A 72 4.27 1.95 -3.50
CA LEU A 72 3.69 1.49 -2.24
C LEU A 72 3.62 -0.03 -2.11
N SER A 73 3.66 -0.76 -3.22
CA SER A 73 3.57 -2.22 -3.20
C SER A 73 4.81 -2.76 -2.49
N PRO A 74 4.66 -3.43 -1.33
CA PRO A 74 5.81 -4.07 -0.68
C PRO A 74 6.40 -5.08 -1.66
N GLU A 75 7.74 -5.11 -1.77
CA GLU A 75 8.41 -6.21 -2.45
C GLU A 75 7.78 -7.51 -1.96
N PRO A 76 7.43 -8.46 -2.86
CA PRO A 76 6.76 -9.67 -2.45
C PRO A 76 7.60 -10.31 -1.35
N GLU A 77 7.07 -10.33 -0.13
CA GLU A 77 7.70 -11.04 0.97
C GLU A 77 7.89 -12.46 0.44
N GLN A 78 9.15 -12.88 0.24
CA GLN A 78 9.43 -14.24 -0.21
C GLN A 78 8.75 -15.17 0.78
N GLU A 79 7.63 -15.76 0.37
CA GLU A 79 6.97 -16.80 1.13
C GLU A 79 8.03 -17.88 1.34
N VAL A 80 8.43 -18.11 2.59
CA VAL A 80 9.42 -19.13 2.91
C VAL A 80 8.75 -20.49 2.66
N VAL A 81 8.87 -21.01 1.44
CA VAL A 81 8.29 -22.29 0.98
C VAL A 81 8.86 -23.52 1.74
N GLY A 82 9.80 -23.32 2.67
CA GLY A 82 10.52 -24.39 3.37
C GLY A 82 9.76 -25.12 4.48
N TRP A 83 8.58 -24.66 4.91
CA TRP A 83 7.90 -25.23 6.08
C TRP A 83 7.55 -26.73 5.97
N PRO A 84 7.16 -27.31 4.82
CA PRO A 84 6.83 -28.72 4.74
C PRO A 84 8.08 -29.60 4.89
N ILE A 85 9.21 -29.16 4.33
CA ILE A 85 10.49 -29.87 4.38
C ILE A 85 11.03 -29.87 5.81
N VAL A 86 10.93 -28.74 6.51
CA VAL A 86 11.35 -28.63 7.91
C VAL A 86 10.50 -29.53 8.82
N VAL A 87 9.18 -29.63 8.59
CA VAL A 87 8.31 -30.57 9.32
C VAL A 87 8.73 -32.02 9.09
N VAL A 88 9.01 -32.40 7.83
CA VAL A 88 9.45 -33.77 7.51
C VAL A 88 10.82 -34.09 8.13
N LEU A 89 11.78 -33.17 8.05
CA LEU A 89 13.12 -33.34 8.63
C LEU A 89 13.07 -33.44 10.16
N THR A 90 12.25 -32.61 10.83
CA THR A 90 12.10 -32.65 12.29
C THR A 90 11.43 -33.94 12.76
N LEU A 91 10.42 -34.45 12.03
CA LEU A 91 9.79 -35.74 12.31
C LEU A 91 10.80 -36.90 12.18
N PHE A 92 11.67 -36.84 11.17
CA PHE A 92 12.63 -37.92 10.88
C PHE A 92 13.85 -37.91 11.83
N MET A 93 14.32 -36.73 12.25
CA MET A 93 15.48 -36.60 13.15
C MET A 93 15.12 -36.71 14.64
N GLY A 94 13.84 -36.61 15.01
CA GLY A 94 13.40 -36.71 16.40
C GLY A 94 13.87 -35.55 17.31
N VAL A 95 14.43 -34.49 16.71
CA VAL A 95 14.89 -33.30 17.42
C VAL A 95 13.90 -32.16 17.15
N PRO A 96 13.20 -31.65 18.17
CA PRO A 96 12.35 -30.48 18.00
C PRO A 96 13.24 -29.25 17.78
N MET A 97 13.47 -28.88 16.52
CA MET A 97 14.02 -27.55 16.24
C MET A 97 12.93 -26.51 16.54
N PRO A 98 13.20 -25.45 17.33
CA PRO A 98 12.22 -24.43 17.62
C PRO A 98 11.79 -23.74 16.31
N ILE A 99 10.51 -23.85 15.98
CA ILE A 99 9.88 -23.40 14.72
C ILE A 99 9.73 -21.86 14.65
N PHE A 100 10.22 -21.11 15.65
CA PHE A 100 10.08 -19.65 15.70
C PHE A 100 11.42 -18.93 15.78
N GLY A 101 11.72 -18.16 14.74
CA GLY A 101 12.82 -17.21 14.73
C GLY A 101 12.88 -16.42 13.44
N LYS A 102 12.11 -15.32 13.35
CA LYS A 102 12.36 -14.22 12.41
C LYS A 102 13.81 -13.74 12.58
N ARG A 103 14.74 -14.26 11.78
CA ARG A 103 16.05 -13.63 11.66
C ARG A 103 15.94 -12.58 10.57
N ARG A 104 15.77 -11.32 10.98
CA ARG A 104 16.15 -10.18 10.14
C ARG A 104 17.62 -10.38 9.79
N ALA A 105 17.89 -10.79 8.54
CA ALA A 105 19.21 -10.64 7.97
C ALA A 105 19.43 -9.13 7.78
N ILE A 106 20.07 -8.50 8.76
CA ILE A 106 20.62 -7.15 8.59
C ILE A 106 21.66 -7.26 7.48
N ARG A 107 21.32 -6.80 6.28
CA ARG A 107 22.26 -6.65 5.17
C ARG A 107 23.30 -5.62 5.63
N LYS A 108 24.55 -6.08 5.77
CA LYS A 108 25.70 -5.29 6.14
C LYS A 108 25.84 -4.15 5.12
N SER A 109 25.89 -2.94 5.66
CA SER A 109 26.14 -1.65 5.03
C SER A 109 27.03 -1.69 3.80
N ASP A 110 26.68 -0.85 2.83
CA ASP A 110 27.59 -0.26 1.86
C ASP A 110 28.90 0.14 2.55
N ALA A 111 29.97 -0.55 2.17
CA ALA A 111 31.33 -0.20 2.46
C ALA A 111 32.15 -0.51 1.20
N ALA A 112 32.11 0.43 0.25
CA ALA A 112 33.19 0.80 -0.66
C ALA A 112 32.77 2.06 -1.41
#